data_AF-A0A4R7FPK0-F1
#
_entry.id   AF-A0A4R7FPK0-F1
#
_cell.length_a   1.000
_cell.length_b   1.000
_cell.length_c   1.000
_cell.angle_alpha   90.00
_cell.angle_beta   90.00
_cell.angle_gamma   90.00
#
_symmetry.space_group_name_H-M   'P 1'
#
loop_
_entity.id
_entity.type
_entity.pdbx_description
1 polymer ?
#
loop_
_entity_poly.entity_id
_entity_poly.type
_entity_poly.pdbx_seq_one_letter_code
_entity_poly.pdbx_strand_id
1 'polypeptide(L)' 'MATLTFPEWLSEQQDRGDEVAAFAKEVAHLTDFPESGGKAIYDGYFETALPALRTVFERAWEEFAAHPEPSAS' A
#
# COMPACT_ATOMS: atom_id res chain seq x y z
N MET A 1 -5.32 -2.69 -20.01
CA MET A 1 -5.78 -2.72 -18.62
C MET A 1 -4.82 -1.88 -17.82
N ALA A 2 -5.29 -0.97 -16.98
CA ALA A 2 -4.41 -0.13 -16.17
C ALA A 2 -3.93 -0.95 -14.97
N THR A 3 -2.62 -0.97 -14.73
CA THR A 3 -2.04 -1.51 -13.50
C THR A 3 -2.49 -0.60 -12.34
N LEU A 4 -3.08 -1.16 -11.29
CA LEU A 4 -3.48 -0.40 -10.11
C LEU A 4 -2.23 0.18 -9.44
N THR A 5 -2.32 1.41 -8.94
CA THR A 5 -1.29 1.97 -8.07
C THR A 5 -1.40 1.38 -6.67
N PHE A 6 -0.33 1.49 -5.88
CA PHE A 6 -0.33 1.00 -4.50
C PHE A 6 -1.42 1.63 -3.61
N PRO A 7 -1.70 2.96 -3.66
CA PRO A 7 -2.78 3.57 -2.88
C PRO A 7 -4.18 3.14 -3.34
N GLU A 8 -4.36 2.93 -4.64
CA GLU A 8 -5.61 2.38 -5.20
C GLU A 8 -5.84 0.95 -4.69
N TRP A 9 -4.83 0.09 -4.77
CA TRP A 9 -4.91 -1.28 -4.26
C TRP A 9 -5.16 -1.31 -2.74
N LEU A 10 -4.47 -0.45 -1.97
CA LEU A 10 -4.68 -0.31 -0.52
C LEU A 10 -6.12 0.08 -0.19
N SER A 11 -6.73 0.94 -0.99
CA SER A 11 -8.12 1.37 -0.77
C SER A 11 -9.10 0.20 -0.83
N GLU A 12 -8.82 -0.83 -1.63
CA GLU A 12 -9.60 -2.07 -1.69
C GLU A 12 -9.34 -3.02 -0.50
N GLN A 13 -8.27 -2.81 0.27
CA GLN A 13 -7.90 -3.66 1.41
C GLN A 13 -8.57 -3.26 2.73
N GLN A 14 -9.35 -2.17 2.79
CA GLN A 14 -9.86 -1.64 4.07
C GLN A 14 -10.79 -2.61 4.84
N ASP A 15 -11.39 -3.58 4.16
CA ASP A 15 -12.41 -4.47 4.75
C ASP A 15 -11.89 -5.87 5.18
N ARG A 16 -10.63 -6.21 4.91
CA ARG A 16 -10.09 -7.57 5.16
C ARG A 16 -9.84 -7.93 6.64
N GLY A 17 -9.93 -6.96 7.54
CA GLY A 17 -9.91 -7.19 9.00
C GLY A 17 -8.55 -7.55 9.62
N ASP A 18 -7.43 -7.39 8.91
CA ASP A 18 -6.07 -7.60 9.43
C ASP A 18 -5.29 -6.27 9.56
N GLU A 19 -3.99 -6.37 9.87
CA GLU A 19 -3.10 -5.21 9.99
C GLU A 19 -3.00 -4.38 8.71
N VAL A 20 -3.15 -4.99 7.53
CA VAL A 20 -3.15 -4.30 6.24
C VAL A 20 -4.44 -3.49 6.07
N ALA A 21 -5.59 -4.00 6.52
CA ALA A 21 -6.83 -3.20 6.59
C ALA A 21 -6.69 -1.99 7.52
N ALA A 22 -6.07 -2.17 8.69
CA ALA A 22 -5.84 -1.07 9.62
C ALA A 22 -4.91 -0.02 8.99
N PHE A 23 -3.82 -0.45 8.37
CA PHE A 23 -2.90 0.40 7.64
C PHE A 23 -3.56 1.15 6.48
N ALA A 24 -4.38 0.47 5.69
CA ALA A 24 -5.12 1.08 4.59
C ALA A 24 -6.06 2.21 5.06
N LYS A 25 -6.73 2.03 6.22
CA LYS A 25 -7.57 3.07 6.82
C LYS A 25 -6.75 4.25 7.30
N GLU A 26 -5.63 4.00 7.99
CA GLU A 26 -4.72 5.07 8.43
C GLU A 26 -4.22 5.89 7.23
N VAL A 27 -3.77 5.22 6.17
CA VAL A 27 -3.29 5.85 4.94
C VAL A 27 -4.41 6.65 4.26
N ALA A 28 -5.65 6.18 4.25
CA ALA A 28 -6.78 6.91 3.67
C ALA A 28 -7.08 8.24 4.37
N HIS A 29 -6.62 8.43 5.61
CA HIS A 29 -6.71 9.70 6.33
C HIS A 29 -5.55 10.66 6.07
N LEU A 30 -4.48 10.22 5.39
CA LEU A 30 -3.30 11.04 5.09
C LEU A 30 -3.49 11.81 3.79
N THR A 31 -3.66 13.13 3.89
CA THR A 31 -3.83 14.00 2.72
C THR A 31 -2.56 14.21 1.90
N ASP A 32 -1.40 13.88 2.48
CA ASP A 32 -0.07 14.04 1.84
C ASP A 32 0.49 12.69 1.36
N PHE A 33 -0.32 11.62 1.40
CA PHE A 33 0.15 10.32 0.94
C PHE A 33 0.35 10.30 -0.58
N PRO A 34 1.50 9.83 -1.11
CA PRO A 34 1.75 9.83 -2.55
C PRO A 34 0.70 9.01 -3.30
N GLU A 35 0.05 9.61 -4.30
CA GLU A 35 -1.00 8.98 -5.11
C GLU A 35 -0.44 7.92 -6.08
N SER A 36 0.86 7.92 -6.35
CA SER A 36 1.53 7.00 -7.28
C SER A 36 3.03 6.96 -7.03
N GLY A 37 3.67 5.84 -7.34
CA GLY A 37 5.12 5.68 -7.20
C GLY A 37 5.55 4.23 -7.08
N GLY A 38 6.87 4.00 -7.14
CA GLY A 38 7.48 2.71 -6.78
C GLY A 38 7.82 2.64 -5.29
N LYS A 39 8.24 1.46 -4.82
CA LYS A 39 8.55 1.20 -3.40
C LYS A 39 9.45 2.27 -2.78
N ALA A 40 10.48 2.70 -3.51
CA ALA A 40 11.45 3.70 -3.07
C ALA A 40 10.82 5.05 -2.66
N ILE A 41 9.72 5.45 -3.31
CA ILE A 41 9.00 6.69 -2.96
C ILE A 41 8.34 6.53 -1.58
N TYR A 42 7.66 5.41 -1.36
CA TYR A 42 7.00 5.11 -0.09
C TYR A 42 8.00 4.77 1.03
N ASP A 43 9.13 4.11 0.72
CA ASP A 43 10.23 3.89 1.66
C ASP A 43 10.76 5.21 2.23
N GLY A 44 10.88 6.24 1.37
CA GLY A 44 11.23 7.59 1.78
C GLY A 44 10.13 8.27 2.61
N TYR A 45 8.86 8.10 2.22
CA TYR A 45 7.71 8.61 2.97
C TYR A 45 7.65 8.05 4.41
N PHE A 46 7.91 6.75 4.55
CA PHE A 46 7.90 6.06 5.84
C PHE A 46 9.27 6.04 6.53
N GLU A 47 10.24 6.85 6.09
CA GLU A 47 11.61 6.81 6.64
C GLU A 47 11.64 7.09 8.14
N THR A 48 10.86 8.08 8.57
CA THR A 48 10.74 8.51 9.98
C THR A 48 9.54 7.89 10.70
N ALA A 49 8.84 6.96 10.06
CA ALA A 49 7.67 6.30 10.64
C ALA A 49 8.07 5.33 11.76
N LEU A 50 7.10 4.97 12.60
CA LEU A 50 7.29 3.95 13.62
C LEU A 50 7.69 2.61 12.98
N PRO A 51 8.58 1.81 13.60
CA PRO A 51 9.01 0.52 13.06
C PRO A 51 7.85 -0.42 12.74
N ALA A 52 6.81 -0.43 13.58
CA ALA A 52 5.61 -1.23 13.34
C ALA A 52 4.89 -0.84 12.05
N LEU A 53 4.79 0.46 11.74
CA LEU A 53 4.15 0.94 10.51
C LEU A 53 4.96 0.55 9.27
N ARG A 54 6.30 0.60 9.37
CA ARG A 54 7.20 0.12 8.31
C ARG A 54 7.01 -1.36 8.01
N THR A 55 6.92 -2.20 9.04
CA THR A 55 6.68 -3.64 8.86
C THR A 55 5.35 -3.91 8.14
N VAL A 56 4.27 -3.22 8.50
CA VAL A 56 2.98 -3.38 7.80
C VAL A 56 3.07 -2.88 6.36
N PHE A 57 3.76 -1.75 6.12
CA PHE A 57 4.01 -1.24 4.77
C PHE A 57 4.78 -2.25 3.91
N GLU A 58 5.84 -2.86 4.43
CA GLU A 58 6.63 -3.87 3.70
C GLU A 58 5.75 -5.06 3.31
N ARG A 59 4.98 -5.58 4.28
CA ARG A 59 4.02 -6.67 4.02
C ARG A 59 2.98 -6.28 2.97
N ALA A 60 2.36 -5.10 3.09
CA ALA A 60 1.37 -4.61 2.13
C ALA A 60 1.98 -4.45 0.73
N TRP A 61 3.22 -4.00 0.63
CA TRP A 61 3.94 -3.89 -0.64
C TRP A 61 4.23 -5.25 -1.27
N GLU A 62 4.64 -6.24 -0.48
CA GLU A 62 4.83 -7.62 -0.97
C GLU A 62 3.53 -8.21 -1.51
N GLU A 63 2.41 -8.01 -0.82
CA GLU A 63 1.09 -8.46 -1.28
C GLU A 63 0.65 -7.74 -2.57
N PHE A 64 0.89 -6.43 -2.68
CA PHE A 64 0.65 -5.65 -3.89
C PHE A 64 1.53 -6.13 -5.06
N ALA A 65 2.81 -6.37 -4.83
CA ALA A 65 3.76 -6.83 -5.85
C ALA A 65 3.52 -8.28 -6.28
N ALA A 66 2.97 -9.11 -5.39
CA ALA A 66 2.56 -10.48 -5.66
C ALA A 66 1.20 -10.58 -6.35
N HIS A 67 0.39 -9.52 -6.32
CA HIS A 67 -0.86 -9.46 -7.07
C HIS A 67 -0.54 -9.52 -8.56
N PRO A 68 -0.89 -10.61 -9.26
CA PRO A 68 -0.63 -10.68 -10.69
C PRO A 68 -1.44 -9.58 -11.37
N GLU A 69 -0.80 -8.80 -12.25
CA GLU A 69 -1.53 -8.08 -13.28
C GLU A 69 -2.51 -9.09 -13.90
N PRO A 70 -3.80 -8.75 -14.10
CA PRO A 70 -4.70 -9.70 -14.74
C PRO A 70 -4.07 -10.04 -16.09
N SER A 71 -3.51 -11.25 -16.20
CA SER A 71 -2.98 -11.77 -17.45
C SER A 71 -4.07 -11.61 -18.47
N ALA A 72 -3.86 -10.67 -19.40
CA ALA A 72 -4.67 -10.58 -20.59
C ALA A 72 -4.63 -11.97 -21.24
N SER A 73 -5.82 -12.50 -21.49
CA SER A 73 -6.06 -13.82 -22.08
C SER A 73 -5.30 -14.05 -23.38
#